data_AF-N9N2K5-F1
#
_entry.id   AF-N9N2K5-F1
#
_cell.length_a   1.000
_cell.length_b   1.000
_cell.length_c   1.000
_cell.angle_alpha   90.00
_cell.angle_beta   90.00
_cell.angle_gamma   90.00
#
_symmetry.space_group_name_H-M   'P 1'
#
loop_
_entity.id
_entity.type
_entity.pdbx_description
1 polymer ?
#
loop_
_entity_poly.entity_id
_entity_poly.type
_entity_poly.pdbx_seq_one_letter_code
_entity_poly.pdbx_strand_id
1 'polypeptide(L)'
;MAKNQQTDELEALEQLKAFAETIQDKIAKFNEAILLLSSPNGIGLSTPEDIHLSADGQLNQFAGDSINLSTQKNLIAQVSQKISLFSAQSGIKQVAAKGKFEIQAQSDGLDIFAKAGIQIISTEGSIHFIAKKKIVMVGDSSQLEINGGGISPTTGGKFECKAGQHLFNGGSSVNLSVPQLPVYGEKNHHNLRYLLKDKEDIPFAHHKYIAFMPNGEKLEGLTDENGYTQLFNTVRPEDISIHLYNNEELDID
;
A
#
# COMPACT_ATOMS: atom_id res chain seq x y z
N MET A 1 -0.94 -16.02 18.02
CA MET A 1 -1.39 -14.68 17.60
C MET A 1 -1.43 -13.70 18.76
N ALA A 2 -2.11 -13.99 19.89
CA ALA A 2 -2.06 -13.13 21.10
C ALA A 2 -0.63 -12.89 21.65
N LYS A 3 0.26 -13.89 21.56
CA LYS A 3 1.65 -13.81 22.04
C LYS A 3 2.52 -12.79 21.28
N ASN A 4 2.20 -12.49 20.02
CA ASN A 4 2.91 -11.49 19.20
C ASN A 4 2.29 -10.09 19.29
N GLN A 5 1.11 -9.94 19.90
CA GLN A 5 0.47 -8.64 20.12
C GLN A 5 0.79 -8.08 21.51
N GLN A 6 0.97 -8.96 22.50
CA GLN A 6 1.53 -8.57 23.80
C GLN A 6 2.96 -8.02 23.70
N THR A 7 3.75 -8.46 22.73
CA THR A 7 5.13 -7.97 22.54
C THR A 7 5.16 -6.48 22.19
N ASP A 8 4.26 -5.97 21.34
CA ASP A 8 4.27 -4.54 20.95
C ASP A 8 3.93 -3.62 22.15
N GLU A 9 2.97 -4.00 23.00
CA GLU A 9 2.60 -3.25 24.21
C GLU A 9 3.70 -3.33 25.29
N LEU A 10 4.28 -4.52 25.49
CA LEU A 10 5.42 -4.68 26.42
C LEU A 10 6.64 -3.90 25.92
N GLU A 11 6.94 -3.90 24.62
CA GLU A 11 8.05 -3.15 24.05
C GLU A 11 7.89 -1.64 24.28
N ALA A 12 6.69 -1.08 24.08
CA ALA A 12 6.43 0.34 24.35
C ALA A 12 6.62 0.69 25.84
N LEU A 13 6.17 -0.18 26.75
CA LEU A 13 6.32 0.02 28.20
C LEU A 13 7.79 -0.10 28.64
N GLU A 14 8.53 -1.07 28.10
CA GLU A 14 9.96 -1.25 28.39
C GLU A 14 10.79 -0.10 27.82
N GLN A 15 10.46 0.40 26.62
CA GLN A 15 11.07 1.63 26.07
C GLN A 15 10.81 2.84 26.96
N LEU A 16 9.60 2.97 27.53
CA LEU A 16 9.29 4.07 28.45
C LEU A 16 10.08 3.97 29.75
N LYS A 17 10.19 2.78 30.34
CA LYS A 17 11.01 2.56 31.55
C LYS A 17 12.48 2.85 31.29
N ALA A 18 13.02 2.32 30.19
CA ALA A 18 14.40 2.59 29.80
C ALA A 18 14.65 4.08 29.57
N PHE A 19 13.69 4.79 28.98
CA PHE A 19 13.75 6.24 28.81
C PHE A 19 13.71 6.99 30.15
N ALA A 20 12.82 6.60 31.06
CA ALA A 20 12.74 7.19 32.40
C ALA A 20 14.02 6.99 33.23
N GLU A 21 14.60 5.78 33.20
CA GLU A 21 15.89 5.48 33.83
C GLU A 21 17.02 6.31 33.20
N THR A 22 17.04 6.42 31.87
CA THR A 22 18.00 7.25 31.14
C THR A 22 17.90 8.72 31.53
N ILE A 23 16.68 9.26 31.65
CA ILE A 23 16.45 10.62 32.14
C ILE A 23 17.02 10.78 33.55
N GLN A 24 16.74 9.84 34.45
CA GLN A 24 17.19 9.90 35.84
C GLN A 24 18.73 9.89 35.94
N ASP A 25 19.40 9.02 35.17
CA ASP A 25 20.86 8.91 35.16
C ASP A 25 21.57 10.08 34.46
N LYS A 26 21.00 10.60 33.36
CA LYS A 26 21.63 11.65 32.53
C LYS A 26 21.33 13.06 33.02
N ILE A 27 20.12 13.34 33.54
CA ILE A 27 19.81 14.63 34.19
C ILE A 27 20.62 14.77 35.47
N ALA A 28 20.78 13.70 36.26
CA ALA A 28 21.64 13.73 37.46
C ALA A 28 23.10 14.10 37.16
N LYS A 29 23.54 13.95 35.90
CA LYS A 29 24.90 14.27 35.44
C LYS A 29 25.00 15.47 34.49
N PHE A 30 23.88 16.14 34.15
CA PHE A 30 23.81 17.28 33.21
C PHE A 30 24.58 17.10 31.89
N ASN A 31 24.73 15.87 31.39
CA ASN A 31 25.57 15.58 30.21
C ASN A 31 24.83 15.72 28.86
N GLU A 32 23.52 16.01 28.86
CA GLU A 32 22.70 16.18 27.66
C GLU A 32 21.72 17.35 27.81
N ALA A 33 21.47 18.08 26.72
CA ALA A 33 20.52 19.18 26.67
C ALA A 33 19.08 18.65 26.53
N ILE A 34 18.41 18.43 27.67
CA ILE A 34 17.06 17.83 27.76
C ILE A 34 16.08 18.87 28.31
N LEU A 35 14.87 18.91 27.75
CA LEU A 35 13.71 19.58 28.36
C LEU A 35 12.76 18.54 28.96
N LEU A 36 12.44 18.67 30.25
CA LEU A 36 11.47 17.85 30.95
C LEU A 36 10.36 18.74 31.52
N LEU A 37 9.11 18.48 31.10
CA LEU A 37 7.92 19.13 31.65
C LEU A 37 7.19 18.13 32.54
N SER A 38 7.00 18.47 33.82
CA SER A 38 6.31 17.63 34.79
C SER A 38 5.49 18.48 35.76
N SER A 39 4.29 18.01 36.10
CA SER A 39 3.37 18.67 37.03
C SER A 39 2.46 17.62 37.67
N PRO A 40 2.29 17.60 39.00
CA PRO A 40 1.44 16.62 39.68
C PRO A 40 -0.06 16.78 39.34
N ASN A 41 -0.48 17.98 38.93
CA ASN A 41 -1.88 18.28 38.67
C ASN A 41 -2.21 18.36 37.17
N GLY A 42 -1.20 18.42 36.30
CA GLY A 42 -1.39 18.42 34.83
C GLY A 42 -0.59 19.47 34.08
N ILE A 43 -0.58 19.34 32.75
CA ILE A 43 0.08 20.22 31.78
C ILE A 43 -0.97 20.59 30.73
N GLY A 44 -1.12 21.88 30.43
CA GLY A 44 -1.97 22.38 29.36
C GLY A 44 -1.15 22.96 28.21
N LEU A 45 -1.47 22.58 26.98
CA LEU A 45 -0.88 23.14 25.76
C LEU A 45 -2.01 23.61 24.85
N SER A 46 -2.09 24.93 24.62
CA SER A 46 -3.19 25.53 23.87
C SER A 46 -2.73 26.78 23.12
N THR A 47 -3.28 27.00 21.93
CA THR A 47 -3.07 28.18 21.09
C THR A 47 -4.30 28.39 20.22
N PRO A 48 -4.64 29.63 19.83
CA PRO A 48 -5.64 29.88 18.79
C PRO A 48 -5.17 29.48 17.38
N GLU A 49 -3.86 29.33 17.18
CA GLU A 49 -3.23 28.94 15.90
C GLU A 49 -2.83 27.44 15.93
N ASP A 50 -1.63 27.10 15.47
CA ASP A 50 -1.19 25.73 15.25
C ASP A 50 -0.26 25.17 16.35
N ILE A 51 -0.36 23.86 16.61
CA ILE A 51 0.61 23.08 17.39
C ILE A 51 1.28 22.08 16.46
N HIS A 52 2.61 22.12 16.40
CA HIS A 52 3.43 21.14 15.68
C HIS A 52 4.20 20.26 16.67
N LEU A 53 4.02 18.94 16.56
CA LEU A 53 4.81 17.94 17.28
C LEU A 53 5.60 17.13 16.26
N SER A 54 6.92 17.19 16.32
CA SER A 54 7.81 16.46 15.41
C SER A 54 9.02 15.90 16.16
N ALA A 55 9.51 14.76 15.69
CA ALA A 55 10.73 14.13 16.15
C ALA A 55 11.37 13.38 14.98
N ASP A 56 12.69 13.49 14.81
CA ASP A 56 13.43 12.72 13.79
C ASP A 56 13.50 11.23 14.13
N GLY A 57 13.43 10.91 15.42
CA GLY A 57 13.35 9.55 15.94
C GLY A 57 11.91 9.08 16.09
N GLN A 58 11.40 9.13 17.31
CA GLN A 58 10.09 8.56 17.67
C GLN A 58 9.26 9.58 18.47
N LEU A 59 7.94 9.56 18.24
CA LEU A 59 6.96 10.27 19.05
C LEU A 59 6.10 9.25 19.79
N ASN A 60 6.28 9.14 21.10
CA ASN A 60 5.53 8.21 21.94
C ASN A 60 4.47 8.97 22.74
N GLN A 61 3.24 8.47 22.74
CA GLN A 61 2.13 9.00 23.54
C GLN A 61 1.54 7.88 24.38
N PHE A 62 1.44 8.12 25.68
CA PHE A 62 0.94 7.14 26.64
C PHE A 62 0.00 7.84 27.63
N ALA A 63 -1.07 7.14 27.99
CA ALA A 63 -1.97 7.54 29.07
C ALA A 63 -2.33 6.30 29.89
N GLY A 64 -2.35 6.44 31.22
CA GLY A 64 -2.75 5.34 32.11
C GLY A 64 -4.25 5.04 32.08
N ASP A 65 -5.07 5.97 31.58
CA ASP A 65 -6.51 5.84 31.43
C ASP A 65 -6.92 5.88 29.95
N SER A 66 -6.91 7.06 29.32
CA SER A 66 -7.39 7.23 27.94
C SER A 66 -6.62 8.29 27.15
N ILE A 67 -6.52 8.07 25.83
CA ILE A 67 -6.10 9.08 24.84
C ILE A 67 -7.36 9.46 24.05
N ASN A 68 -7.72 10.74 24.07
CA ASN A 68 -8.90 11.26 23.37
C ASN A 68 -8.45 12.20 22.25
N LEU A 69 -8.78 11.86 21.00
CA LEU A 69 -8.50 12.67 19.82
C LEU A 69 -9.81 13.17 19.22
N SER A 70 -9.98 14.48 19.14
CA SER A 70 -11.18 15.11 18.60
C SER A 70 -10.83 16.28 17.69
N THR A 71 -11.56 16.42 16.58
CA THR A 71 -11.38 17.46 15.57
C THR A 71 -12.73 17.86 15.01
N GLN A 72 -12.86 19.12 14.56
CA GLN A 72 -14.09 19.60 13.92
C GLN A 72 -14.17 19.25 12.43
N LYS A 73 -13.01 19.09 11.77
CA LYS A 73 -12.93 18.87 10.33
C LYS A 73 -12.43 17.47 10.01
N ASN A 74 -11.13 17.24 10.13
CA ASN A 74 -10.48 16.03 9.65
C ASN A 74 -9.49 15.50 10.68
N LEU A 75 -9.42 14.17 10.79
CA LEU A 75 -8.31 13.44 11.40
C LEU A 75 -7.64 12.65 10.27
N ILE A 76 -6.38 12.97 9.96
CA ILE A 76 -5.63 12.37 8.87
C ILE A 76 -4.42 11.66 9.47
N ALA A 77 -4.26 10.37 9.17
CA ALA A 77 -3.10 9.58 9.56
C ALA A 77 -2.45 9.00 8.30
N GLN A 78 -1.17 9.31 8.10
CA GLN A 78 -0.37 8.82 6.98
C GLN A 78 0.88 8.13 7.54
N VAL A 79 1.12 6.89 7.10
CA VAL A 79 2.25 6.09 7.56
C VAL A 79 2.89 5.40 6.36
N SER A 80 4.22 5.38 6.30
CA SER A 80 4.97 4.80 5.18
C SER A 80 5.07 3.28 5.26
N GLN A 81 5.08 2.70 6.46
CA GLN A 81 5.30 1.27 6.67
C GLN A 81 4.06 0.52 7.20
N LYS A 82 3.61 0.79 8.43
CA LYS A 82 2.57 -0.03 9.10
C LYS A 82 1.69 0.80 10.02
N ILE A 83 0.38 0.56 9.96
CA ILE A 83 -0.57 0.93 11.03
C ILE A 83 -0.95 -0.36 11.76
N SER A 84 -0.89 -0.36 13.10
CA SER A 84 -1.35 -1.47 13.95
C SER A 84 -2.32 -0.91 14.99
N LEU A 85 -3.55 -1.44 15.02
CA LEU A 85 -4.58 -1.06 15.99
C LEU A 85 -5.06 -2.31 16.71
N PHE A 86 -4.99 -2.29 18.04
CA PHE A 86 -5.30 -3.44 18.89
C PHE A 86 -6.10 -2.99 20.11
N SER A 87 -7.03 -3.84 20.55
CA SER A 87 -7.84 -3.64 21.74
C SER A 87 -8.00 -4.98 22.46
N ALA A 88 -7.51 -5.05 23.70
CA ALA A 88 -7.43 -6.30 24.44
C ALA A 88 -8.77 -6.76 25.04
N GLN A 89 -9.68 -5.84 25.35
CA GLN A 89 -10.88 -6.13 26.15
C GLN A 89 -12.18 -5.73 25.46
N SER A 90 -12.31 -4.46 25.07
CA SER A 90 -13.59 -3.88 24.65
C SER A 90 -13.76 -3.75 23.13
N GLY A 91 -12.87 -4.37 22.35
CA GLY A 91 -12.94 -4.41 20.89
C GLY A 91 -12.69 -3.05 20.22
N ILE A 92 -13.05 -2.97 18.93
CA ILE A 92 -12.88 -1.79 18.07
C ILE A 92 -14.24 -1.46 17.44
N LYS A 93 -14.62 -0.18 17.47
CA LYS A 93 -15.83 0.34 16.81
C LYS A 93 -15.45 1.47 15.86
N GLN A 94 -15.73 1.30 14.57
CA GLN A 94 -15.52 2.30 13.53
C GLN A 94 -16.86 2.62 12.88
N VAL A 95 -17.24 3.90 12.85
CA VAL A 95 -18.55 4.34 12.36
C VAL A 95 -18.39 5.63 11.55
N ALA A 96 -18.91 5.62 10.32
CA ALA A 96 -19.18 6.83 9.57
C ALA A 96 -20.67 7.18 9.72
N ALA A 97 -20.99 8.26 10.45
CA ALA A 97 -22.39 8.66 10.66
C ALA A 97 -23.04 9.18 9.36
N LYS A 98 -22.24 9.80 8.49
CA LYS A 98 -22.58 10.21 7.14
C LYS A 98 -21.36 9.99 6.24
N GLY A 99 -21.59 9.82 4.95
CA GLY A 99 -20.54 9.54 3.98
C GLY A 99 -20.17 8.05 3.91
N LYS A 100 -19.29 7.72 2.96
CA LYS A 100 -18.87 6.35 2.66
C LYS A 100 -17.82 5.87 3.66
N PHE A 101 -18.02 4.67 4.20
CA PHE A 101 -16.95 3.92 4.87
C PHE A 101 -16.26 3.01 3.84
N GLU A 102 -14.95 3.13 3.71
CA GLU A 102 -14.18 2.46 2.66
C GLU A 102 -12.89 1.84 3.22
N ILE A 103 -12.65 0.58 2.87
CA ILE A 103 -11.43 -0.17 3.19
C ILE A 103 -10.89 -0.73 1.88
N GLN A 104 -9.60 -0.54 1.62
CA GLN A 104 -8.92 -1.04 0.42
C GLN A 104 -7.53 -1.57 0.75
N ALA A 105 -7.17 -2.70 0.15
CA ALA A 105 -5.80 -3.15 0.00
C ALA A 105 -5.45 -3.07 -1.49
N GLN A 106 -4.63 -2.07 -1.88
CA GLN A 106 -4.45 -1.70 -3.30
C GLN A 106 -3.45 -2.60 -4.03
N SER A 107 -2.46 -3.14 -3.33
CA SER A 107 -1.40 -3.95 -3.90
C SER A 107 -1.29 -5.34 -3.27
N ASP A 108 -2.16 -5.70 -2.32
CA ASP A 108 -2.11 -6.97 -1.58
C ASP A 108 -3.53 -7.40 -1.14
N GLY A 109 -3.63 -8.48 -0.38
CA GLY A 109 -4.88 -9.05 0.12
C GLY A 109 -5.55 -8.27 1.24
N LEU A 110 -6.85 -8.52 1.42
CA LEU A 110 -7.64 -8.11 2.56
C LEU A 110 -8.19 -9.36 3.25
N ASP A 111 -7.78 -9.57 4.50
CA ASP A 111 -8.26 -10.66 5.33
C ASP A 111 -9.20 -10.16 6.43
N ILE A 112 -10.31 -10.86 6.64
CA ILE A 112 -11.28 -10.58 7.69
C ILE A 112 -11.60 -11.89 8.42
N PHE A 113 -11.19 -11.96 9.70
CA PHE A 113 -11.39 -13.14 10.54
C PHE A 113 -12.24 -12.81 11.77
N ALA A 114 -13.12 -13.72 12.15
CA ALA A 114 -13.84 -13.68 13.41
C ALA A 114 -13.94 -15.10 13.99
N LYS A 115 -13.75 -15.25 15.30
CA LYS A 115 -13.90 -16.54 15.98
C LYS A 115 -15.35 -17.02 16.01
N ALA A 116 -16.29 -16.09 16.17
CA ALA A 116 -17.72 -16.39 16.21
C ALA A 116 -18.31 -16.33 14.80
N GLY A 117 -18.67 -15.13 14.34
CA GLY A 117 -19.26 -14.96 13.00
C GLY A 117 -18.98 -13.58 12.43
N ILE A 118 -19.22 -13.46 11.12
CA ILE A 118 -19.15 -12.22 10.35
C ILE A 118 -20.55 -11.95 9.80
N GLN A 119 -21.03 -10.71 9.95
CA GLN A 119 -22.29 -10.26 9.39
C GLN A 119 -22.04 -9.13 8.40
N ILE A 120 -22.52 -9.30 7.16
CA ILE A 120 -22.51 -8.27 6.12
C ILE A 120 -23.97 -8.01 5.77
N ILE A 121 -24.46 -6.81 6.10
CA ILE A 121 -25.89 -6.46 6.01
C ILE A 121 -26.01 -5.11 5.30
N SER A 122 -26.91 -5.05 4.32
CA SER A 122 -27.38 -3.81 3.70
C SER A 122 -28.86 -3.66 4.04
N THR A 123 -29.25 -2.55 4.67
CA THR A 123 -30.62 -2.33 5.15
C THR A 123 -31.57 -1.83 4.07
N GLU A 124 -31.03 -1.08 3.10
CA GLU A 124 -31.82 -0.41 2.06
C GLU A 124 -31.32 -0.69 0.64
N GLY A 125 -30.14 -1.31 0.50
CA GLY A 125 -29.49 -1.54 -0.78
C GLY A 125 -29.13 -3.00 -1.03
N SER A 126 -28.05 -3.20 -1.77
CA SER A 126 -27.54 -4.51 -2.18
C SER A 126 -26.18 -4.82 -1.56
N ILE A 127 -25.81 -6.10 -1.58
CA ILE A 127 -24.46 -6.60 -1.28
C ILE A 127 -23.90 -7.15 -2.59
N HIS A 128 -22.68 -6.75 -2.94
CA HIS A 128 -22.00 -7.19 -4.15
C HIS A 128 -20.71 -7.92 -3.82
N PHE A 129 -20.61 -9.19 -4.22
CA PHE A 129 -19.35 -9.93 -4.25
C PHE A 129 -18.91 -10.01 -5.71
N ILE A 130 -17.80 -9.34 -6.03
CA ILE A 130 -17.29 -9.22 -7.40
C ILE A 130 -15.82 -9.65 -7.38
N ALA A 131 -15.46 -10.63 -8.20
CA ALA A 131 -14.09 -11.10 -8.33
C ALA A 131 -13.73 -11.37 -9.79
N LYS A 132 -12.52 -10.98 -10.20
CA LYS A 132 -12.01 -11.22 -11.56
C LYS A 132 -11.78 -12.70 -11.85
N LYS A 133 -11.35 -13.47 -10.85
CA LYS A 133 -10.96 -14.88 -10.99
C LYS A 133 -12.07 -15.85 -10.53
N LYS A 134 -12.42 -15.80 -9.24
CA LYS A 134 -13.44 -16.68 -8.66
C LYS A 134 -13.99 -16.16 -7.34
N ILE A 135 -15.19 -16.60 -6.99
CA ILE A 135 -15.80 -16.49 -5.66
C ILE A 135 -16.03 -17.91 -5.16
N VAL A 136 -15.64 -18.19 -3.92
CA VAL A 136 -15.78 -19.50 -3.28
C VAL A 136 -16.41 -19.30 -1.90
N MET A 137 -17.54 -19.95 -1.67
CA MET A 137 -18.24 -19.98 -0.38
C MET A 137 -18.26 -21.43 0.10
N VAL A 138 -17.65 -21.70 1.26
CA VAL A 138 -17.50 -23.06 1.80
C VAL A 138 -18.08 -23.10 3.20
N GLY A 139 -18.81 -24.17 3.50
CA GLY A 139 -19.30 -24.50 4.83
C GLY A 139 -19.30 -26.00 5.01
N ASP A 140 -18.54 -26.49 6.00
CA ASP A 140 -18.35 -27.91 6.28
C ASP A 140 -18.07 -28.72 5.00
N SER A 141 -18.93 -29.68 4.64
CA SER A 141 -18.81 -30.52 3.44
C SER A 141 -19.49 -29.95 2.18
N SER A 142 -19.80 -28.65 2.15
CA SER A 142 -20.51 -28.01 1.05
C SER A 142 -19.79 -26.76 0.53
N GLN A 143 -19.87 -26.53 -0.78
CA GLN A 143 -19.25 -25.42 -1.48
C GLN A 143 -20.15 -24.86 -2.58
N LEU A 144 -20.11 -23.54 -2.77
CA LEU A 144 -20.56 -22.85 -3.98
C LEU A 144 -19.37 -22.12 -4.60
N GLU A 145 -19.00 -22.49 -5.82
CA GLU A 145 -17.95 -21.84 -6.60
C GLU A 145 -18.53 -21.13 -7.83
N ILE A 146 -18.07 -19.90 -8.06
CA ILE A 146 -18.41 -19.08 -9.23
C ILE A 146 -17.11 -18.66 -9.90
N ASN A 147 -16.89 -19.05 -11.15
CA ASN A 147 -15.68 -18.75 -11.91
C ASN A 147 -15.97 -18.69 -13.42
N GLY A 148 -14.93 -18.56 -14.26
CA GLY A 148 -15.07 -18.49 -15.72
C GLY A 148 -15.64 -19.75 -16.38
N GLY A 149 -15.67 -20.89 -15.70
CA GLY A 149 -16.31 -22.14 -16.15
C GLY A 149 -17.79 -22.26 -15.79
N GLY A 150 -18.33 -21.36 -14.96
CA GLY A 150 -19.74 -21.33 -14.56
C GLY A 150 -19.96 -21.32 -13.05
N ILE A 151 -21.13 -21.82 -12.62
CA ILE A 151 -21.56 -21.90 -11.22
C ILE A 151 -21.62 -23.37 -10.81
N SER A 152 -20.83 -23.76 -9.81
CA SER A 152 -20.68 -25.16 -9.38
C SER A 152 -21.04 -25.32 -7.90
N PRO A 153 -22.24 -25.81 -7.57
CA PRO A 153 -22.56 -26.28 -6.23
C PRO A 153 -22.00 -27.69 -6.01
N THR A 154 -21.34 -27.92 -4.87
CA THR A 154 -20.85 -29.24 -4.43
C THR A 154 -21.30 -29.49 -3.00
N THR A 155 -21.84 -30.66 -2.69
CA THR A 155 -22.21 -31.02 -1.32
C THR A 155 -22.04 -32.52 -1.08
N GLY A 156 -21.49 -32.87 0.08
CA GLY A 156 -21.50 -34.26 0.59
C GLY A 156 -22.85 -34.68 1.20
N GLY A 157 -23.78 -33.72 1.36
CA GLY A 157 -25.11 -33.95 1.95
C GLY A 157 -26.25 -33.88 0.94
N LYS A 158 -27.45 -33.62 1.43
CA LYS A 158 -28.64 -33.43 0.60
C LYS A 158 -28.60 -32.06 -0.07
N PHE A 159 -28.65 -32.03 -1.40
CA PHE A 159 -28.98 -30.82 -2.16
C PHE A 159 -30.51 -30.74 -2.34
N GLU A 160 -31.16 -29.77 -1.71
CA GLU A 160 -32.62 -29.57 -1.79
C GLU A 160 -32.95 -28.21 -2.41
N CYS A 161 -33.71 -28.21 -3.50
CA CYS A 161 -34.16 -26.98 -4.17
C CYS A 161 -35.69 -26.89 -4.06
N LYS A 162 -36.20 -25.86 -3.37
CA LYS A 162 -37.63 -25.62 -3.18
C LYS A 162 -38.05 -24.37 -3.94
N ALA A 163 -38.84 -24.54 -5.00
CA ALA A 163 -39.36 -23.42 -5.79
C ALA A 163 -40.79 -23.73 -6.29
N GLY A 164 -41.56 -22.67 -6.58
CA GLY A 164 -42.86 -22.81 -7.27
C GLY A 164 -42.72 -23.24 -8.73
N GLN A 165 -41.56 -23.00 -9.35
CA GLN A 165 -41.22 -23.43 -10.71
C GLN A 165 -39.68 -23.50 -10.86
N HIS A 166 -39.20 -24.43 -11.68
CA HIS A 166 -37.81 -24.47 -12.14
C HIS A 166 -37.77 -24.25 -13.66
N LEU A 167 -37.07 -23.21 -14.11
CA LEU A 167 -36.85 -22.90 -15.53
C LEU A 167 -35.39 -23.19 -15.90
N PHE A 168 -35.17 -23.98 -16.94
CA PHE A 168 -33.83 -24.29 -17.47
C PHE A 168 -33.73 -23.79 -18.92
N ASN A 169 -33.28 -22.54 -19.08
CA ASN A 169 -33.05 -21.93 -20.38
C ASN A 169 -31.61 -22.18 -20.86
N GLY A 170 -31.31 -21.80 -22.11
CA GLY A 170 -29.94 -21.77 -22.61
C GLY A 170 -29.04 -20.80 -21.82
N GLY A 171 -27.73 -20.99 -21.93
CA GLY A 171 -26.74 -20.16 -21.24
C GLY A 171 -26.79 -18.68 -21.63
N SER A 172 -26.34 -17.83 -20.71
CA SER A 172 -26.16 -16.39 -20.91
C SER A 172 -24.89 -15.93 -20.17
N SER A 173 -24.39 -14.75 -20.48
CA SER A 173 -23.16 -14.19 -19.90
C SER A 173 -23.39 -12.83 -19.27
N VAL A 174 -22.66 -12.53 -18.20
CA VAL A 174 -22.63 -11.20 -17.57
C VAL A 174 -21.29 -10.54 -17.90
N ASN A 175 -21.33 -9.28 -18.35
CA ASN A 175 -20.11 -8.47 -18.50
C ASN A 175 -19.65 -8.00 -17.12
N LEU A 176 -18.50 -8.50 -16.68
CA LEU A 176 -17.92 -8.13 -15.39
C LEU A 176 -17.18 -6.80 -15.50
N SER A 177 -17.67 -5.77 -14.82
CA SER A 177 -16.91 -4.53 -14.59
C SER A 177 -16.35 -4.56 -13.18
N VAL A 178 -15.06 -4.88 -13.04
CA VAL A 178 -14.36 -4.86 -11.75
C VAL A 178 -13.77 -3.46 -11.56
N PRO A 179 -13.97 -2.81 -10.39
CA PRO A 179 -13.27 -1.57 -10.08
C PRO A 179 -11.75 -1.78 -10.17
N GLN A 180 -11.07 -0.97 -10.98
CA GLN A 180 -9.61 -0.96 -11.02
C GLN A 180 -9.09 -0.21 -9.79
N LEU A 181 -8.33 -0.91 -8.96
CA LEU A 181 -7.59 -0.25 -7.87
C LEU A 181 -6.41 0.52 -8.45
N PRO A 182 -6.01 1.64 -7.84
CA PRO A 182 -4.79 2.34 -8.22
C PRO A 182 -3.59 1.38 -8.13
N VAL A 183 -2.80 1.29 -9.20
CA VAL A 183 -1.56 0.52 -9.18
C VAL A 183 -0.46 1.40 -8.59
N TYR A 184 0.15 0.93 -7.50
CA TYR A 184 1.31 1.59 -6.90
C TYR A 184 2.52 1.41 -7.82
N GLY A 185 3.10 2.51 -8.31
CA GLY A 185 4.33 2.50 -9.11
C GLY A 185 4.18 2.63 -10.63
N GLU A 186 2.98 2.50 -11.22
CA GLU A 186 2.80 2.57 -12.69
C GLU A 186 2.55 3.99 -13.25
N LYS A 187 2.71 5.05 -12.44
CA LYS A 187 2.35 6.42 -12.86
C LYS A 187 3.50 7.31 -13.31
N ASN A 188 4.70 6.77 -13.54
CA ASN A 188 5.83 7.52 -14.07
C ASN A 188 6.55 6.73 -15.16
N HIS A 189 5.87 6.33 -16.24
CA HIS A 189 6.58 5.96 -17.46
C HIS A 189 7.20 7.23 -18.03
N HIS A 190 8.46 7.47 -17.72
CA HIS A 190 9.24 8.52 -18.36
C HIS A 190 9.72 7.97 -19.70
N ASN A 191 9.11 8.49 -20.76
CA ASN A 191 9.47 8.18 -22.14
C ASN A 191 10.70 9.03 -22.51
N LEU A 192 11.87 8.40 -22.59
CA LEU A 192 13.11 9.05 -22.98
C LEU A 192 13.50 8.62 -24.39
N ARG A 193 13.92 9.59 -25.20
CA ARG A 193 14.49 9.36 -26.54
C ARG A 193 15.61 10.37 -26.75
N TYR A 194 16.75 9.91 -27.25
CA TYR A 194 17.91 10.75 -27.48
C TYR A 194 18.04 11.03 -28.97
N LEU A 195 18.37 12.27 -29.33
CA LEU A 195 18.72 12.69 -30.67
C LEU A 195 20.24 12.78 -30.76
N LEU A 196 20.85 11.96 -31.62
CA LEU A 196 22.29 11.89 -31.79
C LEU A 196 22.68 12.66 -33.05
N LYS A 197 23.50 13.69 -32.87
CA LYS A 197 24.05 14.53 -33.94
C LYS A 197 25.54 14.74 -33.75
N ASP A 198 26.23 15.02 -34.85
CA ASP A 198 27.63 15.43 -34.80
C ASP A 198 27.80 16.92 -34.41
N LYS A 199 29.04 17.42 -34.45
CA LYS A 199 29.36 18.82 -34.10
C LYS A 199 28.83 19.84 -35.11
N GLU A 200 28.41 19.38 -36.29
CA GLU A 200 27.88 20.19 -37.40
C GLU A 200 26.35 20.08 -37.51
N ASP A 201 25.70 19.50 -36.49
CA ASP A 201 24.25 19.31 -36.36
C ASP A 201 23.66 18.30 -37.38
N ILE A 202 24.50 17.46 -37.99
CA ILE A 202 24.09 16.39 -38.90
C ILE A 202 23.66 15.17 -38.06
N PRO A 203 22.46 14.60 -38.28
CA PRO A 203 21.98 13.46 -37.52
C PRO A 203 22.77 12.20 -37.84
N PHE A 204 23.14 11.44 -36.81
CA PHE A 204 23.68 10.09 -36.95
C PHE A 204 22.55 9.13 -37.35
N ALA A 205 22.13 9.12 -38.61
CA ALA A 205 21.08 8.25 -39.10
C ALA A 205 21.55 6.80 -39.26
N HIS A 206 20.74 5.82 -38.82
CA HIS A 206 21.06 4.38 -38.90
C HIS A 206 22.41 3.98 -38.26
N HIS A 207 22.84 4.72 -37.24
CA HIS A 207 24.12 4.50 -36.58
C HIS A 207 23.93 3.61 -35.35
N LYS A 208 24.88 2.67 -35.15
CA LYS A 208 24.82 1.74 -34.03
C LYS A 208 25.16 2.48 -32.73
N TYR A 209 24.39 2.23 -31.68
CA TYR A 209 24.63 2.72 -30.34
C TYR A 209 24.44 1.61 -29.30
N ILE A 210 25.01 1.82 -28.11
CA ILE A 210 24.73 1.06 -26.90
C ILE A 210 24.23 2.01 -25.82
N ALA A 211 23.08 1.69 -25.24
CA ALA A 211 22.47 2.39 -24.13
C ALA A 211 22.76 1.63 -22.84
N PHE A 212 23.29 2.33 -21.84
CA PHE A 212 23.50 1.80 -20.50
C PHE A 212 22.35 2.26 -19.61
N MET A 213 21.48 1.32 -19.26
CA MET A 213 20.36 1.56 -18.38
C MET A 213 20.85 1.63 -16.92
N PRO A 214 20.19 2.41 -16.05
CA PRO A 214 20.55 2.56 -14.63
C PRO A 214 20.53 1.25 -13.83
N ASN A 215 19.72 0.27 -14.25
CA ASN A 215 19.67 -1.07 -13.69
C ASN A 215 20.87 -1.97 -14.08
N GLY A 216 21.82 -1.45 -14.86
CA GLY A 216 22.98 -2.17 -15.37
C GLY A 216 22.73 -2.93 -16.68
N GLU A 217 21.51 -2.90 -17.22
CA GLU A 217 21.19 -3.50 -18.51
C GLU A 217 21.82 -2.69 -19.65
N LYS A 218 22.29 -3.41 -20.68
CA LYS A 218 22.85 -2.81 -21.89
C LYS A 218 21.94 -3.12 -23.06
N LEU A 219 21.52 -2.08 -23.78
CA LEU A 219 20.67 -2.21 -24.96
C LEU A 219 21.42 -1.71 -26.19
N GLU A 220 21.64 -2.58 -27.16
CA GLU A 220 22.19 -2.20 -28.46
C GLU A 220 21.05 -1.84 -29.42
N GLY A 221 21.23 -0.78 -30.19
CA GLY A 221 20.22 -0.33 -31.16
C GLY A 221 20.82 0.44 -32.32
N LEU A 222 19.97 0.75 -33.29
CA LEU A 222 20.25 1.66 -34.40
C LEU A 222 19.38 2.90 -34.24
N THR A 223 19.93 4.07 -34.52
CA THR A 223 19.14 5.30 -34.64
C THR A 223 18.26 5.28 -35.89
N ASP A 224 17.16 6.04 -35.89
CA ASP A 224 16.31 6.21 -37.06
C ASP A 224 16.91 7.18 -38.10
N GLU A 225 16.17 7.41 -39.20
CA GLU A 225 16.54 8.34 -40.28
C GLU A 225 16.85 9.77 -39.80
N ASN A 226 16.31 10.17 -38.65
CA ASN A 226 16.47 11.50 -38.09
C ASN A 226 17.50 11.52 -36.94
N GLY A 227 18.20 10.41 -36.69
CA GLY A 227 19.23 10.30 -35.65
C GLY A 227 18.69 10.00 -34.26
N TYR A 228 17.42 9.61 -34.11
CA TYR A 228 16.87 9.31 -32.79
C TYR A 228 17.07 7.86 -32.37
N THR A 229 17.34 7.62 -31.09
CA THR A 229 17.36 6.27 -30.48
C THR A 229 15.97 5.64 -30.43
N GLN A 230 15.89 4.39 -29.97
CA GLN A 230 14.60 3.80 -29.59
C GLN A 230 14.05 4.48 -28.33
N LEU A 231 12.78 4.25 -28.06
CA LEU A 231 12.11 4.77 -26.87
C LEU A 231 12.53 3.94 -25.65
N PHE A 232 13.03 4.60 -24.61
CA PHE A 232 13.33 3.98 -23.33
C PHE A 232 12.22 4.31 -22.33
N ASN A 233 11.75 3.28 -21.62
CA ASN A 233 10.76 3.42 -20.56
C ASN A 233 11.46 3.25 -19.22
N THR A 234 11.44 4.30 -18.39
CA THR A 234 11.99 4.26 -17.03
C THR A 234 10.88 4.52 -16.01
N VAL A 235 11.02 3.97 -14.80
CA VAL A 235 10.02 4.06 -13.72
C VAL A 235 10.17 5.37 -12.92
N ARG A 236 11.30 6.07 -13.08
CA ARG A 236 11.67 7.35 -12.48
C ARG A 236 12.50 8.18 -13.48
N PRO A 237 12.65 9.51 -13.31
CA PRO A 237 13.59 10.28 -14.12
C PRO A 237 15.01 9.81 -13.82
N GLU A 238 15.61 9.09 -14.77
CA GLU A 238 16.95 8.53 -14.65
C GLU A 238 17.76 8.84 -15.90
N ASP A 239 19.07 9.08 -15.74
CA ASP A 239 19.98 9.38 -16.84
C ASP A 239 20.42 8.09 -17.55
N ILE A 240 20.16 7.99 -18.85
CA ILE A 240 20.65 6.89 -19.69
C ILE A 240 21.91 7.37 -20.42
N SER A 241 23.01 6.63 -20.28
CA SER A 241 24.23 6.92 -21.03
C SER A 241 24.20 6.24 -22.39
N ILE A 242 24.36 7.02 -23.47
CA ILE A 242 24.37 6.52 -24.84
C ILE A 242 25.78 6.64 -25.40
N HIS A 243 26.36 5.52 -25.85
CA HIS A 243 27.65 5.50 -26.53
C HIS A 243 27.43 5.08 -27.99
N LEU A 244 27.97 5.86 -28.92
CA LEU A 244 28.00 5.51 -30.34
C LEU A 244 29.19 4.58 -30.60
N TYR A 245 29.00 3.60 -31.48
CA TYR A 245 30.14 2.84 -31.99
C TYR A 245 30.91 3.75 -32.97
N ASN A 246 32.15 4.09 -32.61
CA ASN A 246 33.09 4.66 -33.58
C ASN A 246 33.63 3.49 -34.41
N ASN A 247 33.40 3.54 -35.73
CA ASN A 247 34.07 2.64 -36.68
C ASN A 247 35.54 3.08 -36.90
N GLU A 248 36.29 3.34 -35.83
CA GLU A 248 37.75 3.43 -35.92
C GLU A 248 38.29 2.03 -35.69
N GLU A 249 38.83 1.40 -36.73
CA GLU A 249 39.74 0.27 -36.56
C GLU A 249 40.93 0.77 -35.74
N LEU A 250 41.04 0.31 -34.49
CA LEU A 250 42.24 0.48 -33.70
C LEU A 250 43.31 -0.43 -34.30
N ASP A 251 44.17 0.15 -35.13
CA ASP A 251 45.42 -0.48 -35.55
C ASP A 251 46.31 -0.61 -34.31
N ILE A 252 46.50 -1.84 -33.85
CA ILE A 252 47.37 -2.16 -32.71
C ILE A 252 48.61 -2.83 -33.30
N ASP A 253 49.61 -2.01 -33.64
CA ASP A 253 51.00 -2.45 -33.81
C ASP A 253 51.71 -2.51 -32.45
#